data_AF-A0A2V6Z4R7-F1
#
_entry.id   AF-A0A2V6Z4R7-F1
#
_cell.length_a   1.000
_cell.length_b   1.000
_cell.length_c   1.000
_cell.angle_alpha   90.00
_cell.angle_beta   90.00
_cell.angle_gamma   90.00
#
_symmetry.space_group_name_H-M   'P 1'
#
loop_
_entity.id
_entity.type
_entity.pdbx_description
1 polymer ?
#
loop_
_entity_poly.entity_id
_entity_poly.type
_entity_poly.pdbx_seq_one_letter_code
_entity_poly.pdbx_strand_id
1 'polypeptide(L)'
;MFEFLVQRAAISVVTLFVISMIVFTGVRMIPGDPARVMAGTDADAAGIEAIREKYGLRDPIPLQYLRWVGLALRGDLGHSIRTRESVVGTVSTKLPITIELAFLSLLIAVGIAIPAGVLAAVRRNTFWDMLASSASLGGVSIPNFWLGIMLILLFSVQLGWLPASG
;
A
#
# COMPACT_ATOMS: atom_id res chain seq x y z
N MET A 1 15.81 -26.07 -2.67
CA MET A 1 14.82 -25.36 -1.83
C MET A 1 15.46 -24.34 -0.90
N PHE A 2 16.46 -24.70 -0.09
CA PHE A 2 17.13 -23.74 0.80
C PHE A 2 17.80 -22.58 0.04
N GLU A 3 18.57 -22.88 -1.02
CA GLU A 3 19.20 -21.87 -1.88
C GLU A 3 18.18 -20.89 -2.50
N PHE A 4 17.03 -21.41 -2.95
CA PHE A 4 15.92 -20.59 -3.45
C PHE A 4 15.31 -19.68 -2.37
N LEU A 5 15.12 -20.18 -1.15
CA LEU A 5 14.62 -19.37 -0.04
C LEU A 5 15.60 -18.25 0.33
N VAL A 6 16.90 -18.56 0.36
CA VAL A 6 17.96 -17.56 0.62
C VAL A 6 17.99 -16.50 -0.48
N GLN A 7 17.95 -16.92 -1.75
CA GLN A 7 17.91 -16.00 -2.88
C GLN A 7 16.70 -15.07 -2.81
N ARG A 8 15.51 -15.61 -2.53
CA ARG A 8 14.31 -14.79 -2.36
C ARG A 8 14.39 -13.86 -1.15
N ALA A 9 14.87 -14.33 -0.02
CA ALA A 9 15.05 -13.51 1.17
C ALA A 9 16.01 -12.34 0.88
N ALA A 10 17.13 -12.60 0.21
CA ALA A 10 18.08 -11.58 -0.20
C ALA A 10 17.44 -10.54 -1.13
N ILE A 11 16.71 -10.98 -2.17
CA ILE A 11 15.99 -10.09 -3.07
C ILE A 11 14.96 -9.25 -2.32
N SER A 12 14.21 -9.85 -1.39
CA SER A 12 13.22 -9.13 -0.57
C SER A 12 13.87 -8.08 0.31
N VAL A 13 14.99 -8.38 0.96
CA VAL A 13 15.74 -7.42 1.79
C VAL A 13 16.23 -6.25 0.95
N VAL A 14 16.83 -6.52 -0.21
CA VAL A 14 17.29 -5.47 -1.14
C VAL A 14 16.11 -4.62 -1.62
N THR A 15 15.00 -5.26 -1.97
CA THR A 15 13.78 -4.57 -2.43
C THR A 15 13.21 -3.66 -1.34
N LEU A 16 13.08 -4.16 -0.11
CA LEU A 16 12.61 -3.37 1.03
C LEU A 16 13.56 -2.21 1.34
N PHE A 17 14.86 -2.43 1.25
CA PHE A 17 15.85 -1.38 1.45
C PHE A 17 15.72 -0.27 0.39
N VAL A 18 15.63 -0.63 -0.89
CA VAL A 18 15.47 0.35 -1.98
C VAL A 18 14.15 1.11 -1.85
N ILE A 19 13.05 0.41 -1.61
CA ILE A 19 11.72 1.04 -1.46
C ILE A 19 11.71 1.97 -0.24
N SER A 20 12.25 1.54 0.89
CA SER A 20 12.28 2.36 2.10
C SER A 20 13.15 3.61 1.92
N MET A 21 14.26 3.52 1.20
CA MET A 21 15.07 4.70 0.84
C MET A 21 14.30 5.66 -0.06
N ILE A 22 13.60 5.14 -1.09
CA ILE A 22 12.77 5.95 -1.99
C ILE A 22 11.65 6.65 -1.23
N VAL A 23 10.92 5.93 -0.36
CA VAL A 23 9.83 6.50 0.43
C VAL A 23 10.36 7.53 1.42
N PHE A 24 11.46 7.22 2.12
CA PHE A 24 12.06 8.12 3.11
C PHE A 24 12.52 9.44 2.48
N THR A 25 13.19 9.35 1.33
CA THR A 25 13.64 10.54 0.58
C THR A 25 12.45 11.29 -0.02
N GLY A 26 11.48 10.59 -0.61
CA GLY A 26 10.26 11.18 -1.18
C GLY A 26 9.45 11.97 -0.16
N VAL A 27 9.27 11.43 1.06
CA VAL A 27 8.59 12.16 2.16
C VAL A 27 9.35 13.43 2.56
N ARG A 28 10.69 13.41 2.53
CA ARG A 28 11.51 14.58 2.85
C ARG A 28 11.58 15.62 1.73
N MET A 29 11.28 15.23 0.50
CA MET A 29 11.15 16.15 -0.62
C MET A 29 9.83 16.92 -0.60
N ILE A 30 8.85 16.48 0.20
CA ILE A 30 7.59 17.22 0.37
C ILE A 30 7.93 18.59 0.99
N PRO A 31 7.54 19.70 0.34
CA PRO A 31 7.81 21.03 0.86
C PRO A 31 7.08 21.22 2.19
N GLY A 32 7.81 21.69 3.19
CA GLY A 32 7.30 21.93 4.54
C GLY A 32 8.32 21.49 5.60
N ASP A 33 8.39 22.23 6.70
CA ASP A 33 9.23 21.85 7.83
C ASP A 33 8.44 20.87 8.72
N PRO A 34 8.84 19.58 8.80
CA PRO A 34 8.12 18.60 9.62
C PRO A 34 8.06 19.02 11.09
N ALA A 35 9.05 19.75 11.60
CA ALA A 35 9.01 20.26 12.96
C ALA A 35 7.89 21.29 13.14
N ARG A 36 7.69 22.19 12.18
CA ARG A 36 6.58 23.16 12.21
C ARG A 36 5.22 22.49 12.08
N VAL A 37 5.11 21.50 11.20
CA VAL A 37 3.86 20.73 11.03
C VAL A 37 3.51 19.96 12.31
N MET A 38 4.51 19.37 12.97
CA MET A 38 4.32 18.70 14.26
C MET A 38 3.98 19.67 15.39
N ALA A 39 4.64 20.84 15.43
CA ALA A 39 4.47 21.83 16.49
C ALA A 39 3.09 22.52 16.44
N GLY A 40 2.49 22.63 15.25
CA GLY A 40 1.24 23.34 15.04
C GLY A 40 1.43 24.83 14.76
N THR A 41 0.32 25.55 14.58
CA THR A 41 0.31 26.95 14.13
C THR A 41 0.81 27.95 15.16
N ASP A 42 0.71 27.64 16.45
CA ASP A 42 0.99 28.56 17.56
C ASP A 42 2.32 28.28 18.27
N ALA A 43 3.16 27.40 17.72
CA ALA A 43 4.41 27.03 18.35
C ALA A 43 5.46 28.15 18.25
N ASP A 44 6.08 28.46 19.39
CA ASP A 44 7.20 29.38 19.46
C ASP A 44 8.48 28.76 18.86
N ALA A 45 9.47 29.61 18.59
CA ALA A 45 10.73 29.17 17.98
C ALA A 45 11.46 28.13 18.85
N ALA A 46 11.32 28.21 20.18
CA ALA A 46 11.90 27.25 21.11
C ALA A 46 11.23 25.87 21.02
N GLY A 47 9.90 25.81 20.94
CA GLY A 47 9.16 24.55 20.78
C GLY A 47 9.46 23.83 19.47
N ILE A 48 9.57 24.58 18.36
CA ILE A 48 9.97 24.02 17.06
C ILE A 48 11.38 23.43 17.15
N GLU A 49 12.30 24.12 17.83
CA GLU A 49 13.68 23.67 17.93
C GLU A 49 13.82 22.42 18.81
N ALA A 50 13.08 22.35 19.91
CA ALA A 50 13.00 21.15 20.74
C ALA A 50 12.51 19.93 19.96
N ILE A 51 11.55 20.12 19.04
CA ILE A 51 11.07 19.05 18.15
C ILE A 51 12.17 18.63 17.18
N ARG A 52 12.90 19.57 16.57
CA ARG A 52 14.00 19.23 15.66
C ARG A 52 15.09 18.42 16.34
N GLU A 53 15.46 18.79 17.56
CA GLU A 53 16.45 18.06 18.34
C GLU A 53 15.94 16.67 18.72
N LYS A 54 14.72 16.58 19.25
CA LYS A 54 14.08 15.33 19.66
C LYS A 54 14.01 14.30 18.53
N TYR A 55 13.67 14.73 17.32
CA TYR A 55 13.54 13.84 16.16
C TYR A 55 14.82 13.74 15.31
N GLY A 56 15.91 14.40 15.71
CA GLY A 56 17.18 14.40 14.96
C GLY A 56 17.08 15.06 13.59
N LEU A 57 16.16 16.02 13.40
CA LEU A 57 15.89 16.64 12.11
C LEU A 57 17.07 17.51 11.61
N ARG A 58 18.00 17.88 12.51
CA ARG A 58 19.26 18.57 12.19
C ARG A 58 20.39 17.66 11.73
N ASP A 59 20.27 16.35 11.95
CA ASP A 59 21.35 15.42 11.61
C ASP A 59 21.50 15.28 10.09
N PRO A 60 22.67 14.87 9.57
CA PRO A 60 22.81 14.52 8.17
C PRO A 60 21.76 13.47 7.76
N ILE A 61 21.17 13.63 6.56
CA ILE A 61 20.09 12.77 6.07
C ILE A 61 20.39 11.25 6.21
N PRO A 62 21.61 10.76 5.91
CA PRO A 62 21.93 9.35 6.11
C PRO A 62 21.80 8.89 7.58
N LEU A 63 22.17 9.74 8.53
CA LEU A 63 22.07 9.42 9.96
C LEU A 63 20.60 9.37 10.40
N GLN A 64 19.77 10.28 9.89
CA GLN A 64 18.33 10.24 10.13
C GLN A 64 17.69 8.96 9.58
N TYR A 65 18.12 8.50 8.41
CA TYR A 65 17.65 7.24 7.82
C TYR A 65 18.05 6.04 8.68
N LEU A 66 19.32 5.95 9.07
CA LEU A 66 19.81 4.85 9.91
C LEU A 66 19.09 4.81 11.27
N ARG A 67 18.83 5.97 11.88
CA ARG A 67 18.04 6.05 13.12
C ARG A 67 16.61 5.53 12.90
N TRP A 68 15.95 5.96 11.83
CA TRP A 68 14.60 5.53 11.49
C TRP A 68 14.54 4.01 11.23
N VAL A 69 15.47 3.47 10.44
CA VAL A 69 15.56 2.01 10.21
C VAL A 69 15.82 1.26 11.52
N GLY A 70 16.71 1.77 12.37
CA GLY A 70 17.00 1.16 13.67
C GLY A 70 15.79 1.07 14.60
N LEU A 71 14.93 2.10 14.61
CA LEU A 71 13.65 2.08 15.33
C LEU A 71 12.65 1.11 14.68
N ALA A 72 12.52 1.16 13.36
CA ALA A 72 11.60 0.31 12.62
C ALA A 72 11.90 -1.19 12.80
N LEU A 73 13.18 -1.57 12.80
CA LEU A 73 13.61 -2.95 13.06
C LEU A 73 13.31 -3.43 14.48
N ARG A 74 13.13 -2.51 15.43
CA ARG A 74 12.68 -2.81 16.81
C ARG A 74 11.17 -2.80 16.96
N GLY A 75 10.43 -2.61 15.86
CA GLY A 75 8.98 -2.50 15.84
C GLY A 75 8.45 -1.10 16.19
N ASP A 76 9.31 -0.09 16.30
CA ASP A 76 8.89 1.29 16.52
C ASP A 76 8.85 2.06 15.18
N LEU A 77 7.64 2.21 14.63
CA LEU A 77 7.40 3.00 13.42
C LEU A 77 7.03 4.46 13.73
N GLY A 78 7.00 4.84 15.01
CA GLY A 78 6.61 6.16 15.48
C GLY A 78 5.13 6.49 15.32
N HIS A 79 4.86 7.79 15.27
CA HIS A 79 3.52 8.36 15.16
C HIS A 79 3.34 9.11 13.84
N SER A 80 2.13 9.05 13.30
CA SER A 80 1.72 9.81 12.12
C SER A 80 1.78 11.31 12.40
N ILE A 81 2.49 12.07 11.56
CA ILE A 81 2.55 13.54 11.67
C ILE A 81 1.17 14.17 11.46
N ARG A 82 0.33 13.54 10.63
CA ARG A 82 -0.99 14.05 10.25
C ARG A 82 -2.09 13.68 11.25
N THR A 83 -2.17 12.41 11.63
CA THR A 83 -3.25 11.90 12.50
C THR A 83 -2.84 11.79 13.96
N ARG A 84 -1.54 11.92 14.29
CA ARG A 84 -0.95 11.75 15.63
C ARG A 84 -1.12 10.35 16.24
N GLU A 85 -1.68 9.41 15.49
CA GLU A 85 -1.85 8.02 15.89
C GLU A 85 -0.56 7.21 15.75
N SER A 86 -0.44 6.12 16.51
CA SER A 86 0.65 5.15 16.37
C SER A 86 0.57 4.46 15.01
N VAL A 87 1.67 4.52 14.24
CA VAL A 87 1.74 3.90 12.91
C VAL A 87 1.57 2.39 13.02
N VAL A 88 2.20 1.77 14.02
CA VAL A 88 2.06 0.32 14.28
C VAL A 88 0.60 -0.02 14.56
N GLY A 89 -0.09 0.77 15.38
CA GLY A 89 -1.52 0.58 15.69
C GLY A 89 -2.41 0.69 14.44
N THR A 90 -2.17 1.71 13.60
CA THR A 90 -2.89 1.86 12.33
C THR A 90 -2.63 0.69 11.39
N VAL A 91 -1.37 0.24 11.26
CA VAL A 91 -1.04 -0.92 10.42
C VAL A 91 -1.69 -2.19 10.96
N SER A 92 -1.63 -2.44 12.27
CA SER A 92 -2.20 -3.65 12.88
C SER A 92 -3.72 -3.74 12.75
N THR A 93 -4.41 -2.60 12.69
CA THR A 93 -5.88 -2.57 12.51
C THR A 93 -6.29 -2.74 11.05
N LYS A 94 -5.47 -2.26 10.10
CA LYS A 94 -5.77 -2.32 8.65
C LYS A 94 -5.26 -3.60 7.98
N LEU A 95 -4.22 -4.23 8.52
CA LEU A 95 -3.61 -5.42 7.94
C LEU A 95 -4.58 -6.61 7.86
N PRO A 96 -5.37 -6.96 8.90
CA PRO A 96 -6.34 -8.05 8.82
C PRO A 96 -7.39 -7.83 7.73
N ILE A 97 -7.91 -6.59 7.62
CA ILE A 97 -8.90 -6.22 6.60
C ILE A 97 -8.31 -6.41 5.20
N THR A 98 -7.04 -6.01 4.99
CA THR A 98 -6.36 -6.19 3.71
C THR A 98 -6.20 -7.67 3.36
N ILE A 99 -5.82 -8.49 4.35
CA ILE A 99 -5.67 -9.94 4.18
C ILE A 99 -7.01 -10.59 3.84
N GLU A 100 -8.08 -10.22 4.55
CA GLU A 100 -9.43 -10.71 4.31
C GLU A 100 -9.90 -10.38 2.89
N LEU A 101 -9.78 -9.11 2.48
CA LEU A 101 -10.14 -8.67 1.14
C LEU A 101 -9.32 -9.38 0.06
N ALA A 102 -8.01 -9.54 0.27
CA ALA A 102 -7.13 -10.24 -0.67
C ALA A 102 -7.51 -11.72 -0.79
N PHE A 103 -7.81 -12.38 0.33
CA PHE A 103 -8.20 -13.78 0.35
C PHE A 103 -9.55 -14.02 -0.32
N LEU A 104 -10.56 -13.21 -0.01
CA LEU A 104 -11.88 -13.28 -0.66
C LEU A 104 -11.79 -12.99 -2.16
N SER A 105 -11.01 -11.97 -2.53
CA SER A 105 -10.76 -11.65 -3.94
C SER A 105 -10.11 -12.82 -4.68
N LEU A 106 -9.12 -13.47 -4.06
CA LEU A 106 -8.47 -14.66 -4.63
C LEU A 106 -9.45 -15.82 -4.81
N LEU A 107 -10.29 -16.10 -3.80
CA LEU A 107 -11.28 -17.17 -3.88
C LEU A 107 -12.26 -16.94 -5.03
N ILE A 108 -12.79 -15.71 -5.16
CA ILE A 108 -13.69 -15.33 -6.25
C ILE A 108 -12.97 -15.44 -7.60
N ALA A 109 -11.74 -14.91 -7.70
CA ALA A 109 -10.95 -14.94 -8.92
C ALA A 109 -10.68 -16.38 -9.37
N VAL A 110 -10.22 -17.24 -8.47
CA VAL A 110 -9.97 -18.66 -8.75
C VAL A 110 -11.26 -19.39 -9.12
N GLY A 111 -12.34 -19.16 -8.36
CA GLY A 111 -13.64 -19.78 -8.56
C GLY A 111 -14.29 -19.43 -9.90
N ILE A 112 -14.00 -18.26 -10.47
CA ILE A 112 -14.53 -17.84 -11.78
C ILE A 112 -13.53 -18.14 -12.90
N ALA A 113 -12.27 -17.73 -12.74
CA ALA A 113 -11.27 -17.77 -13.80
C ALA A 113 -10.88 -19.20 -14.18
N ILE A 114 -10.76 -20.13 -13.22
CA ILE A 114 -10.40 -21.52 -13.55
C ILE A 114 -11.52 -22.19 -14.36
N PRO A 115 -12.80 -22.22 -13.92
CA PRO A 115 -13.86 -22.83 -14.72
C PRO A 115 -14.04 -22.15 -16.08
N ALA A 116 -14.00 -20.82 -16.14
CA ALA A 116 -14.11 -20.09 -17.40
C ALA A 116 -12.96 -20.43 -18.36
N GLY A 117 -11.72 -20.48 -17.85
CA GLY A 117 -10.54 -20.87 -18.63
C GLY A 117 -10.58 -22.31 -19.11
N VAL A 118 -11.00 -23.25 -18.25
CA VAL A 118 -11.19 -24.66 -18.64
C VAL A 118 -12.28 -24.79 -19.71
N LEU A 119 -13.42 -24.11 -19.55
CA LEU A 119 -14.51 -24.15 -20.52
C LEU A 119 -14.09 -23.58 -21.88
N ALA A 120 -13.37 -22.46 -21.89
CA ALA A 120 -12.82 -21.85 -23.10
C ALA A 120 -11.84 -22.80 -23.81
N ALA A 121 -10.95 -23.45 -23.05
CA ALA A 121 -9.97 -24.40 -23.61
C ALA A 121 -10.62 -25.65 -24.20
N VAL A 122 -11.60 -26.24 -23.50
CA VAL A 122 -12.32 -27.45 -23.97
C VAL A 122 -13.22 -27.12 -25.16
N ARG A 123 -13.84 -25.93 -25.18
CA ARG A 123 -14.74 -25.48 -26.25
C ARG A 123 -14.09 -24.41 -27.13
N ARG A 124 -12.89 -24.68 -27.59
CA ARG A 124 -12.11 -23.74 -28.41
C ARG A 124 -12.87 -23.31 -29.68
N ASN A 125 -12.70 -22.05 -30.08
CA ASN A 125 -13.36 -21.43 -31.24
C ASN A 125 -14.89 -21.39 -31.15
N THR A 126 -15.45 -21.46 -29.94
CA THR A 126 -16.89 -21.30 -29.71
C THR A 126 -17.21 -19.94 -29.09
N PHE A 127 -18.50 -19.61 -29.00
CA PHE A 127 -18.97 -18.41 -28.31
C PHE A 127 -18.43 -18.31 -26.86
N TRP A 128 -18.31 -19.43 -26.14
CA TRP A 128 -17.82 -19.45 -24.76
C TRP A 128 -16.33 -19.12 -24.65
N ASP A 129 -15.53 -19.60 -25.60
CA ASP A 129 -14.11 -19.26 -25.71
C ASP A 129 -13.95 -17.77 -26.02
N MET A 130 -14.69 -17.27 -27.02
CA MET A 130 -14.61 -15.86 -27.40
C MET A 130 -15.08 -14.93 -26.27
N LEU A 131 -16.14 -15.30 -25.53
CA LEU A 131 -16.62 -14.54 -24.38
C LEU A 131 -15.59 -14.49 -23.24
N ALA A 132 -15.05 -15.64 -22.84
CA ALA A 132 -14.06 -15.73 -21.77
C ALA A 132 -12.76 -14.98 -22.12
N SER A 133 -12.28 -15.16 -23.35
CA SER A 133 -11.09 -14.49 -23.87
C SER A 133 -11.28 -12.97 -23.97
N SER A 134 -12.45 -12.52 -24.44
CA SER A 134 -12.76 -11.08 -24.52
C SER A 134 -12.90 -10.45 -23.14
N ALA A 135 -13.55 -11.13 -22.20
CA ALA A 135 -13.68 -10.67 -20.82
C ALA A 135 -12.31 -10.60 -20.13
N SER A 136 -11.45 -11.60 -20.32
CA SER A 136 -10.08 -11.60 -19.81
C SER A 136 -9.26 -10.46 -20.40
N LEU A 137 -9.32 -10.27 -21.72
CA LEU A 137 -8.63 -9.18 -22.40
C LEU A 137 -9.11 -7.81 -21.90
N GLY A 138 -10.43 -7.63 -21.76
CA GLY A 138 -11.03 -6.42 -21.21
C GLY A 138 -10.55 -6.16 -19.78
N GLY A 139 -10.59 -7.17 -18.91
CA GLY A 139 -10.14 -7.05 -17.53
C GLY A 139 -8.67 -6.68 -17.38
N VAL A 140 -7.78 -7.22 -18.22
CA VAL A 140 -6.35 -6.92 -18.20
C VAL A 140 -6.03 -5.56 -18.84
N SER A 141 -6.83 -5.14 -19.83
CA SER A 141 -6.59 -3.90 -20.57
C SER A 141 -7.07 -2.65 -19.84
N ILE A 142 -8.06 -2.79 -18.96
CA ILE A 142 -8.61 -1.67 -18.21
C ILE A 142 -7.73 -1.38 -16.98
N PRO A 143 -7.32 -0.12 -16.74
CA PRO A 143 -6.60 0.23 -15.52
C PRO A 143 -7.45 -0.06 -14.27
N ASN A 144 -6.86 -0.79 -13.32
CA ASN A 144 -7.55 -1.20 -12.08
C ASN A 144 -8.17 -0.01 -11.31
N PHE A 145 -7.48 1.13 -11.26
CA PHE A 145 -8.00 2.33 -10.58
C PHE A 145 -9.27 2.86 -11.25
N TRP A 146 -9.31 2.87 -12.59
CA TRP A 146 -10.45 3.37 -13.35
C TRP A 146 -11.63 2.42 -13.19
N LEU A 147 -11.38 1.11 -13.30
CA LEU A 147 -12.40 0.09 -13.11
C LEU A 147 -13.00 0.19 -11.71
N GLY A 148 -12.17 0.33 -10.68
CA GLY A 148 -12.62 0.53 -9.30
C GLY A 148 -13.53 1.74 -9.15
N ILE A 149 -13.17 2.89 -9.72
CA ILE A 149 -14.01 4.10 -9.69
C ILE A 149 -15.33 3.88 -10.43
N MET A 150 -15.32 3.25 -11.60
CA MET A 150 -16.54 2.94 -12.37
C MET A 150 -17.48 2.01 -11.60
N LEU A 151 -16.93 0.99 -10.93
CA LEU A 151 -17.71 0.08 -10.10
C LEU A 151 -18.31 0.81 -8.89
N ILE A 152 -17.58 1.72 -8.25
CA ILE A 152 -18.13 2.56 -7.17
C ILE A 152 -19.28 3.42 -7.68
N LEU A 153 -19.12 4.10 -8.82
CA LEU A 153 -20.19 4.93 -9.41
C LEU A 153 -21.44 4.11 -9.71
N LEU A 154 -21.28 2.92 -10.29
CA LEU A 154 -22.40 2.05 -10.61
C LEU A 154 -23.08 1.50 -9.35
N PHE A 155 -22.34 0.80 -8.49
CA PHE A 155 -22.92 0.05 -7.38
C PHE A 155 -23.24 0.91 -6.15
N SER A 156 -22.51 2.00 -5.93
CA SER A 156 -22.75 2.87 -4.78
C SER A 156 -23.61 4.07 -5.12
N VAL A 157 -23.28 4.80 -6.19
CA VAL A 157 -23.95 6.08 -6.48
C VAL A 157 -25.24 5.90 -7.27
N GLN A 158 -25.22 5.10 -8.35
CA GLN A 158 -26.41 4.91 -9.19
C GLN A 158 -27.39 3.88 -8.59
N LEU A 159 -26.88 2.72 -8.20
CA LEU A 159 -27.71 1.61 -7.72
C LEU A 159 -28.00 1.68 -6.21
N GLY A 160 -27.14 2.33 -5.42
CA GLY A 160 -27.30 2.42 -3.96
C GLY A 160 -27.16 1.08 -3.22
N TRP A 161 -26.53 0.07 -3.84
CA TRP A 161 -26.41 -1.28 -3.26
C TRP A 161 -25.37 -1.35 -2.15
N LEU A 162 -24.31 -0.56 -2.27
CA LEU A 162 -23.16 -0.58 -1.36
C LEU A 162 -22.77 0.84 -0.95
N PRO A 163 -22.24 1.05 0.27
CA PRO A 163 -21.67 2.34 0.65
C PRO A 163 -20.40 2.65 -0.18
N ALA A 164 -20.14 3.93 -0.44
CA ALA A 164 -19.01 4.36 -1.29
C ALA A 164 -17.65 4.17 -0.59
N SER A 165 -17.66 4.11 0.73
CA SER A 165 -16.51 3.83 1.58
C SER A 165 -16.95 3.03 2.80
N GLY A 166 -16.10 2.08 3.21
CA GLY A 166 -16.18 1.41 4.51
C GLY A 166 -15.49 2.16 5.63
#